data_AF-A0A0C2C5C6-F1
#
_entry.id   AF-A0A0C2C5C6-F1
#
_cell.length_a   1.000
_cell.length_b   1.000
_cell.length_c   1.000
_cell.angle_alpha   90.00
_cell.angle_beta   90.00
_cell.angle_gamma   90.00
#
_symmetry.space_group_name_H-M   'P 1'
#
loop_
_entity.id
_entity.type
_entity.pdbx_description
1 polymer ?
#
loop_
_entity_poly.entity_id
_entity_poly.type
_entity_poly.pdbx_seq_one_letter_code
_entity_poly.pdbx_strand_id
1 'polypeptide(L)'
;MKRKFSFLLPCQRIHLSQVIDVVEMNRVYAFDNLKTNKGLKLKYGTDERVFRIEFVSNAEFGQEEFADWKTVTKEECGSLPTMDHIEKKEQDIKKAMNFNYTDEVIEYIVNEKKKFSDKVKNFAVTKGELMKKKLSFFLTISNPIISIADFLDI
;
A
#
# COMPACT_ATOMS: atom_id res chain seq x y z
N MET A 1 10.21 -37.13 -17.60
CA MET A 1 11.65 -37.41 -17.45
C MET A 1 12.24 -36.28 -16.58
N LYS A 2 12.96 -36.67 -15.53
CA LYS A 2 13.46 -35.88 -14.38
C LYS A 2 14.15 -34.57 -14.85
N ARG A 3 14.07 -33.45 -14.12
CA ARG A 3 14.85 -33.22 -12.88
C ARG A 3 14.25 -32.10 -12.02
N LYS A 4 14.17 -32.40 -10.72
CA LYS A 4 14.06 -31.47 -9.59
C LYS A 4 15.06 -30.31 -9.78
N PHE A 5 14.56 -29.09 -9.87
CA PHE A 5 15.35 -27.91 -9.48
C PHE A 5 15.05 -27.64 -8.01
N SER A 6 15.68 -28.42 -7.15
CA SER A 6 15.96 -28.01 -5.77
C SER A 6 16.95 -26.85 -5.85
N PHE A 7 16.45 -25.63 -6.03
CA PHE A 7 17.20 -24.46 -5.60
C PHE A 7 17.16 -24.46 -4.07
N LEU A 8 18.15 -25.13 -3.48
CA LEU A 8 18.73 -24.67 -2.23
C LEU A 8 19.29 -23.27 -2.52
N LEU A 9 18.44 -22.25 -2.40
CA LEU A 9 18.93 -20.90 -2.21
C LEU A 9 19.54 -20.87 -0.79
N PRO A 10 20.74 -20.30 -0.62
CA PRO A 10 21.40 -20.24 0.68
C PRO A 10 20.43 -19.56 1.65
N CYS A 11 20.30 -20.14 2.84
CA CYS A 11 19.55 -19.57 3.96
C CYS A 11 19.80 -18.06 4.02
N GLN A 12 18.84 -17.26 3.52
CA GLN A 12 18.92 -15.82 3.66
C GLN A 12 18.66 -15.56 5.13
N ARG A 13 19.71 -15.17 5.85
CA ARG A 13 19.60 -14.77 7.25
C ARG A 13 18.51 -13.70 7.34
N ILE A 14 17.47 -13.97 8.11
CA ILE A 14 16.39 -13.01 8.33
C ILE A 14 16.69 -12.23 9.61
N HIS A 15 16.20 -11.00 9.67
CA HIS A 15 16.39 -10.11 10.80
C HIS A 15 15.04 -9.56 11.24
N LEU A 16 14.75 -9.63 12.54
CA LEU A 16 13.61 -8.90 13.10
C LEU A 16 13.92 -7.40 13.03
N SER A 17 12.97 -6.62 12.52
CA SER A 17 13.10 -5.17 12.39
C SER A 17 11.83 -4.48 12.85
N GLN A 18 11.99 -3.28 13.40
CA GLN A 18 10.85 -2.44 13.79
C GLN A 18 10.33 -1.66 12.58
N VAL A 19 9.02 -1.69 12.35
CA VAL A 19 8.38 -0.81 11.36
C VAL A 19 8.28 0.60 11.95
N ILE A 20 8.94 1.56 11.30
CA ILE A 20 8.91 2.97 11.70
C ILE A 20 7.82 3.71 10.93
N ASP A 21 7.76 3.51 9.61
CA ASP A 21 6.83 4.23 8.75
C ASP A 21 6.56 3.50 7.42
N VAL A 22 5.53 3.94 6.71
CA VAL A 22 5.21 3.52 5.34
C VAL A 22 5.48 4.69 4.39
N VAL A 23 6.42 4.49 3.46
CA VAL A 23 6.90 5.55 2.56
C VAL A 23 6.57 5.20 1.11
N GLU A 24 6.21 6.19 0.30
CA GLU A 24 6.02 5.98 -1.14
C GLU A 24 7.35 6.03 -1.89
N MET A 25 7.63 4.97 -2.65
CA MET A 25 8.84 4.82 -3.46
C MET A 25 8.65 5.38 -4.87
N ASN A 26 9.77 5.72 -5.51
CA ASN A 26 9.79 6.20 -6.89
C ASN A 26 9.52 5.11 -7.93
N ARG A 27 9.69 3.83 -7.55
CA ARG A 27 9.50 2.68 -8.45
C ARG A 27 8.33 1.83 -7.98
N VAL A 28 7.39 1.61 -8.89
CA VAL A 28 6.30 0.64 -8.71
C VAL A 28 6.85 -0.77 -8.88
N TYR A 29 6.45 -1.69 -8.02
CA TYR A 29 6.81 -3.10 -8.09
C TYR A 29 5.56 -3.98 -7.96
N ALA A 30 5.67 -5.23 -8.41
CA ALA A 30 4.60 -6.21 -8.27
C ALA A 30 4.65 -6.82 -6.86
N PHE A 31 3.51 -6.90 -6.19
CA PHE A 31 3.35 -7.57 -4.92
C PHE A 31 2.12 -8.47 -5.03
N ASP A 32 2.35 -9.77 -5.00
CA ASP A 32 1.35 -10.80 -5.34
C ASP A 32 0.69 -10.49 -6.71
N ASN A 33 -0.62 -10.28 -6.76
CA ASN A 33 -1.37 -10.00 -7.99
C ASN A 33 -1.59 -8.51 -8.25
N LEU A 34 -0.98 -7.63 -7.45
CA LEU A 34 -1.17 -6.18 -7.49
C LEU A 34 0.16 -5.47 -7.75
N LYS A 35 0.06 -4.18 -8.08
CA LYS A 35 1.21 -3.27 -8.19
C LYS A 35 1.13 -2.21 -7.11
N THR A 36 2.25 -1.95 -6.46
CA THR A 36 2.36 -0.95 -5.39
C THR A 36 3.69 -0.22 -5.48
N ASN A 37 3.71 1.02 -5.02
CA ASN A 37 4.94 1.78 -4.79
C ASN A 37 5.21 2.00 -3.29
N LYS A 38 4.39 1.44 -2.40
CA LYS A 38 4.57 1.64 -0.95
C LYS A 38 5.71 0.76 -0.44
N GLY A 39 6.63 1.33 0.31
CA GLY A 39 7.73 0.65 0.99
C GLY A 39 7.60 0.79 2.51
N LEU A 40 8.23 -0.12 3.23
CA LEU A 40 8.31 -0.09 4.68
C LEU A 40 9.65 0.48 5.10
N LYS A 41 9.64 1.55 5.89
CA LYS A 41 10.83 2.04 6.58
C LYS A 41 11.04 1.17 7.82
N LEU A 42 12.05 0.32 7.76
CA LEU A 42 12.40 -0.62 8.82
C LEU A 42 13.64 -0.13 9.56
N LYS A 43 13.68 -0.41 10.86
CA LYS A 43 14.79 -0.11 11.76
C LYS A 43 15.35 -1.39 12.37
N TYR A 44 16.67 -1.51 12.33
CA TYR A 44 17.44 -2.56 13.00
C TYR A 44 18.61 -1.92 13.73
N GLY A 45 18.56 -1.89 15.06
CA GLY A 45 19.50 -1.07 15.84
C GLY A 45 19.41 0.41 15.44
N THR A 46 20.53 1.02 15.09
CA THR A 46 20.65 2.39 14.58
C THR A 46 20.36 2.52 13.08
N ASP A 47 20.41 1.41 12.34
CA ASP A 47 20.21 1.42 10.90
C ASP A 47 18.73 1.53 10.53
N GLU A 48 18.40 2.52 9.70
CA GLU A 48 17.05 2.71 9.15
C GLU A 48 17.10 2.66 7.62
N ARG A 49 16.32 1.77 7.02
CA ARG A 49 16.26 1.61 5.55
C ARG A 49 14.86 1.30 5.07
N VAL A 50 14.56 1.72 3.83
CA VAL A 50 13.28 1.44 3.18
C VAL A 50 13.40 0.15 2.38
N PHE A 51 12.53 -0.81 2.68
CA PHE A 51 12.41 -2.08 1.99
C PHE A 51 11.08 -2.20 1.28
N ARG A 52 11.08 -2.98 0.21
CA ARG A 52 9.83 -3.39 -0.44
C ARG A 52 9.17 -4.48 0.39
N ILE A 53 7.83 -4.48 0.38
CA ILE A 53 7.01 -5.44 1.14
C ILE A 53 7.28 -6.89 0.68
N GLU A 54 7.72 -7.10 -0.56
CA GLU A 54 8.07 -8.43 -1.10
C GLU A 54 9.16 -9.18 -0.31
N PHE A 55 9.99 -8.46 0.46
CA PHE A 55 11.05 -9.04 1.28
C PHE A 55 10.61 -9.38 2.71
N VAL A 56 9.34 -9.14 3.06
CA VAL A 56 8.80 -9.49 4.37
C VAL A 56 8.41 -10.97 4.39
N SER A 57 8.94 -11.72 5.36
CA SER A 57 8.61 -13.12 5.56
C SER A 57 7.32 -13.29 6.37
N ASN A 58 6.56 -14.34 6.06
CA ASN A 58 5.39 -14.79 6.85
C ASN A 58 5.76 -15.84 7.91
N ALA A 59 7.05 -16.19 8.04
CA ALA A 59 7.50 -17.16 9.04
C ALA A 59 7.46 -16.59 10.46
N GLU A 60 7.28 -17.48 11.44
CA GLU A 60 7.40 -17.12 12.86
C GLU A 60 8.85 -16.71 13.20
N PHE A 61 9.00 -15.90 14.26
CA PHE A 61 10.31 -15.43 14.68
C PHE A 61 11.16 -16.56 15.27
N GLY A 62 12.36 -16.76 14.72
CA GLY A 62 13.34 -17.68 15.28
C GLY A 62 13.90 -17.17 16.61
N GLN A 63 14.22 -18.09 17.52
CA GLN A 63 14.84 -17.73 18.81
C GLN A 63 16.19 -17.02 18.64
N GLU A 64 17.00 -17.49 17.68
CA GLU A 64 18.31 -16.89 17.36
C GLU A 64 18.15 -15.45 16.86
N GLU A 65 17.27 -15.23 15.91
CA GLU A 65 17.02 -13.91 15.30
C GLU A 65 16.47 -12.91 16.33
N PHE A 66 15.59 -13.39 17.22
CA PHE A 66 15.05 -12.58 18.31
C PHE A 66 16.14 -12.22 19.33
N ALA A 67 17.03 -13.16 19.66
CA ALA A 67 18.16 -12.91 20.55
C ALA A 67 19.13 -11.88 19.94
N ASP A 68 19.44 -12.01 18.64
CA ASP A 68 20.27 -11.06 17.89
C ASP A 68 19.63 -9.66 17.89
N TRP A 69 18.35 -9.56 17.53
CA TRP A 69 17.62 -8.29 17.53
C TRP A 69 17.58 -7.64 18.91
N LYS A 70 17.33 -8.43 19.96
CA LYS A 70 17.28 -7.94 21.34
C LYS A 70 18.63 -7.37 21.79
N THR A 71 19.71 -8.05 21.43
CA THR A 71 21.08 -7.61 21.75
C THR A 71 21.39 -6.29 21.06
N VAL A 72 21.24 -6.23 19.73
CA VAL A 72 21.50 -5.03 18.93
C VAL A 72 20.62 -3.85 19.36
N THR A 73 19.33 -4.08 19.56
CA THR A 73 18.40 -3.00 19.96
C THR A 73 18.73 -2.46 21.35
N LYS A 74 19.11 -3.32 22.29
CA LYS A 74 19.49 -2.89 23.64
C LYS A 74 20.79 -2.08 23.64
N GLU A 75 21.76 -2.49 22.85
CA GLU A 75 23.07 -1.83 22.76
C GLU A 75 22.97 -0.50 22.01
N GLU A 76 22.27 -0.46 20.88
CA GLU A 76 22.27 0.69 19.96
C GLU A 76 21.13 1.68 20.21
N CYS A 77 19.94 1.21 20.59
CA CYS A 77 18.77 2.07 20.85
C CYS A 77 18.58 2.39 22.34
N GLY A 78 19.36 1.77 23.23
CA GLY A 78 19.34 2.01 24.67
C GLY A 78 18.10 1.51 25.41
N SER A 79 17.04 1.09 24.71
CA SER A 79 15.82 0.56 25.33
C SER A 79 15.11 -0.44 24.43
N LEU A 80 14.48 -1.44 25.06
CA LEU A 80 13.59 -2.39 24.41
C LEU A 80 12.13 -1.94 24.60
N PRO A 81 11.23 -2.28 23.67
CA PRO A 81 9.81 -2.04 23.88
C PRO A 81 9.32 -2.74 25.15
N THR A 82 8.52 -2.04 25.96
CA THR A 82 7.88 -2.59 27.16
C THR A 82 6.74 -3.52 26.78
N MET A 83 6.33 -4.39 27.70
CA MET A 83 5.19 -5.28 27.48
C MET A 83 3.91 -4.49 27.18
N ASP A 84 3.67 -3.39 27.90
CA ASP A 84 2.53 -2.50 27.67
C ASP A 84 2.49 -1.95 26.23
N HIS A 85 3.64 -1.61 25.65
CA HIS A 85 3.71 -1.16 24.26
C HIS A 85 3.31 -2.28 23.29
N ILE A 86 3.72 -3.51 23.56
CA ILE A 86 3.40 -4.69 22.74
C ILE A 86 1.91 -4.99 22.83
N GLU A 87 1.35 -5.06 24.04
CA GLU A 87 -0.08 -5.35 24.27
C GLU A 87 -0.97 -4.28 23.64
N LYS A 88 -0.63 -3.01 23.80
CA LYS A 88 -1.37 -1.91 23.15
C LYS A 88 -1.31 -2.04 21.63
N LYS A 89 -0.15 -2.37 21.07
CA LYS A 89 -0.01 -2.51 19.61
C LYS A 89 -0.77 -3.72 19.09
N GLU A 90 -0.80 -4.82 19.84
CA GLU A 90 -1.60 -6.00 19.51
C GLU A 90 -3.10 -5.66 19.49
N GLN A 91 -3.58 -4.88 20.47
CA GLN A 91 -4.97 -4.40 20.49
C GLN A 91 -5.28 -3.50 19.28
N ASP A 92 -4.36 -2.60 18.91
CA ASP A 92 -4.53 -1.73 17.75
C ASP A 92 -4.63 -2.54 16.44
N ILE A 93 -3.83 -3.61 16.29
CA ILE A 93 -3.92 -4.53 15.14
C ILE A 93 -5.27 -5.25 15.14
N LYS A 94 -5.72 -5.80 16.29
CA LYS A 94 -7.02 -6.47 16.40
C LYS A 94 -8.18 -5.53 16.05
N LYS A 95 -8.11 -4.26 16.47
CA LYS A 95 -9.09 -3.23 16.10
C LYS A 95 -9.06 -2.93 14.60
N ALA A 96 -7.88 -2.81 14.01
CA ALA A 96 -7.72 -2.58 12.58
C ALA A 96 -8.27 -3.73 11.72
N MET A 97 -8.14 -4.99 12.18
CA MET A 97 -8.70 -6.16 11.50
C MET A 97 -10.24 -6.17 11.49
N ASN A 98 -10.86 -5.65 12.56
CA ASN A 98 -12.32 -5.56 12.71
C ASN A 98 -12.88 -4.19 12.30
N PHE A 99 -12.09 -3.38 11.58
CA PHE A 99 -12.51 -2.05 11.19
C PHE A 99 -13.66 -2.11 10.18
N ASN A 100 -14.74 -1.38 10.47
CA ASN A 100 -15.86 -1.23 9.55
C ASN A 100 -15.50 -0.24 8.45
N TYR A 101 -15.38 -0.74 7.22
CA TYR A 101 -15.11 0.08 6.05
C TYR A 101 -16.31 0.97 5.74
N THR A 102 -16.15 2.29 5.89
CA THR A 102 -17.15 3.27 5.44
C THR A 102 -17.05 3.47 3.92
N ASP A 103 -18.09 4.05 3.33
CA ASP A 103 -18.14 4.30 1.89
C ASP A 103 -16.98 5.17 1.41
N GLU A 104 -16.56 6.18 2.19
CA GLU A 104 -15.41 7.02 1.82
C GLU A 104 -14.09 6.22 1.79
N VAL A 105 -13.92 5.30 2.75
CA VAL A 105 -12.73 4.44 2.81
C VAL A 105 -12.72 3.46 1.65
N ILE A 106 -13.89 2.90 1.29
CA ILE A 106 -14.03 2.01 0.13
C ILE A 106 -13.66 2.75 -1.15
N GLU A 107 -14.17 3.96 -1.34
CA GLU A 107 -13.84 4.78 -2.51
C GLU A 107 -12.34 5.06 -2.59
N TYR A 108 -11.72 5.42 -1.46
CA TYR A 108 -10.27 5.61 -1.37
C TYR A 108 -9.50 4.34 -1.79
N ILE A 109 -9.87 3.17 -1.28
CA ILE A 109 -9.23 1.89 -1.62
C ILE A 109 -9.36 1.58 -3.11
N VAL A 110 -10.54 1.81 -3.69
CA VAL A 110 -10.78 1.58 -5.12
C VAL A 110 -9.93 2.51 -5.98
N ASN A 111 -9.81 3.78 -5.59
CA ASN A 111 -9.00 4.76 -6.31
C ASN A 111 -7.51 4.42 -6.23
N GLU A 112 -7.00 4.03 -5.07
CA GLU A 112 -5.61 3.55 -4.91
C GLU A 112 -5.34 2.33 -5.81
N LYS A 113 -6.23 1.33 -5.82
CA LYS A 113 -6.09 0.14 -6.68
C LYS A 113 -6.11 0.47 -8.17
N LYS A 114 -6.87 1.49 -8.59
CA LYS A 114 -6.92 1.95 -9.99
C LYS A 114 -5.62 2.63 -10.44
N LYS A 115 -4.88 3.30 -9.55
CA LYS A 115 -3.67 4.06 -9.91
C LYS A 115 -2.62 3.21 -10.64
N PHE A 116 -2.44 1.97 -10.20
CA PHE A 116 -1.44 1.04 -10.76
C PHE A 116 -2.06 -0.15 -11.50
N SER A 117 -3.36 -0.06 -11.84
CA SER A 117 -4.03 -1.13 -12.57
C SER A 117 -3.61 -1.16 -14.04
N ASP A 118 -3.26 -2.35 -14.52
CA ASP A 118 -2.94 -2.61 -15.93
C ASP A 118 -4.18 -2.68 -16.83
N LYS A 119 -5.40 -2.53 -16.27
CA LYS A 119 -6.61 -2.40 -17.08
C LYS A 119 -6.39 -1.22 -18.01
N VAL A 120 -6.28 -1.51 -19.31
CA VAL A 120 -6.18 -0.52 -20.37
C VAL A 120 -7.28 0.49 -20.12
N LYS A 121 -6.89 1.71 -19.70
CA LYS A 121 -7.80 2.86 -19.73
C LYS A 121 -8.22 2.92 -21.20
N ASN A 122 -9.44 2.54 -21.53
CA ASN A 122 -9.91 2.59 -22.91
C ASN A 122 -9.91 4.07 -23.33
N PHE A 123 -8.78 4.53 -23.88
CA PHE A 123 -8.56 5.93 -24.23
C PHE A 123 -9.62 6.43 -25.21
N ALA A 124 -10.16 5.54 -26.04
CA ALA A 124 -11.29 5.81 -26.91
C ALA A 124 -12.58 6.16 -26.15
N VAL A 125 -12.89 5.46 -25.06
CA VAL A 125 -14.06 5.73 -24.21
C VAL A 125 -13.89 7.05 -23.46
N THR A 126 -12.74 7.24 -22.82
CA THR A 126 -12.44 8.50 -22.10
C THR A 126 -12.39 9.72 -23.03
N LYS A 127 -11.83 9.57 -24.25
CA LYS A 127 -11.86 10.62 -25.28
C LYS A 127 -13.29 10.90 -25.74
N GLY A 128 -14.11 9.87 -25.91
CA GLY A 128 -15.53 10.00 -26.25
C GLY A 128 -16.33 10.76 -25.20
N GLU A 129 -16.14 10.45 -23.92
CA GLU A 129 -16.78 11.15 -22.80
C GLU A 129 -16.33 12.61 -22.70
N LEU A 130 -15.04 12.88 -22.86
CA LEU A 130 -14.50 14.24 -22.89
C LEU A 130 -15.00 15.05 -24.09
N MET A 131 -15.11 14.42 -25.27
CA MET A 131 -15.72 15.06 -26.45
C MET A 131 -17.19 15.39 -26.20
N LYS A 132 -17.96 14.49 -25.58
CA LYS A 132 -19.36 14.75 -25.20
C LYS A 132 -19.49 15.91 -24.21
N LYS A 133 -18.66 15.95 -23.15
CA LYS A 133 -18.63 17.06 -22.19
C LYS A 133 -18.20 18.38 -22.83
N LYS A 134 -17.22 18.34 -23.73
CA LYS A 134 -16.81 19.53 -24.49
C LYS A 134 -17.95 20.03 -25.36
N LEU A 135 -18.63 19.14 -26.08
CA LEU A 135 -19.80 19.49 -26.90
C LEU A 135 -20.94 20.06 -26.06
N SER A 136 -21.28 19.44 -24.93
CA SER A 136 -22.35 19.93 -24.06
C SER A 136 -22.03 21.34 -23.54
N PHE A 137 -20.79 21.59 -23.15
CA PHE A 137 -20.31 22.90 -22.67
C PHE A 137 -20.32 23.96 -23.79
N PHE A 138 -19.90 23.59 -25.01
CA PHE A 138 -19.96 24.49 -26.16
C PHE A 138 -21.41 24.86 -26.53
N LEU A 139 -22.33 23.88 -26.50
CA LEU A 139 -23.74 24.11 -26.82
C LEU A 139 -24.45 24.99 -25.79
N THR A 140 -24.09 24.91 -24.51
CA THR A 140 -24.62 25.81 -23.46
C THR A 140 -24.14 27.24 -23.62
N ILE A 141 -22.89 27.45 -24.08
CA ILE A 141 -22.33 28.80 -24.30
C ILE A 141 -22.86 29.42 -25.60
N SER A 142 -23.06 28.62 -26.65
CA SER A 142 -23.53 29.13 -27.95
C SER A 142 -25.03 29.42 -27.99
N ASN A 143 -25.82 28.88 -27.06
CA ASN A 143 -27.28 29.04 -27.00
C ASN A 143 -27.73 29.42 -25.58
N PRO A 144 -27.76 30.73 -25.23
CA PRO A 144 -28.18 31.19 -23.89
C PRO A 144 -29.66 30.88 -23.56
N ILE A 145 -30.48 30.53 -24.55
CA ILE A 145 -31.91 30.18 -24.37
C ILE A 145 -32.08 28.80 -23.68
N ILE A 146 -31.13 27.87 -23.88
CA ILE A 146 -31.19 26.52 -23.27
C ILE A 146 -30.94 26.57 -21.76
N SER A 147 -30.11 27.51 -21.29
CA SER A 147 -29.79 27.68 -19.86
C SER A 147 -30.99 28.03 -18.99
N ILE A 148 -32.08 28.57 -19.56
CA ILE A 148 -33.28 28.93 -18.80
C ILE A 148 -34.24 27.74 -18.67
N ALA A 149 -34.23 26.80 -19.62
CA ALA A 149 -35.07 25.61 -19.59
C ALA A 149 -34.61 24.60 -18.52
N ASP A 150 -33.29 24.43 -18.34
CA ASP A 150 -32.74 23.55 -17.29
C ASP A 150 -32.95 24.09 -15.86
N PHE A 151 -33.33 25.37 -15.70
CA PHE A 151 -33.63 25.99 -14.40
C PHE A 151 -35.14 25.91 -14.03
N LEU A 152 -35.97 25.33 -14.92
CA LEU A 152 -37.43 25.27 -14.77
C LEU A 152 -38.00 23.84 -14.76
N ASP A 153 -37.16 22.83 -14.57
CA ASP A 153 -37.59 21.50 -14.14
C ASP A 153 -37.51 21.40 -12.61
N ILE A 154 -38.62 21.77 -11.96
CA ILE A 154 -39.08 21.21 -10.68
C ILE A 154 -39.53 19.77 -10.92
#